data_AF-A0A535YE16-F1
#
_entry.id   AF-A0A535YE16-F1
#
_cell.length_a   1.000
_cell.length_b   1.000
_cell.length_c   1.000
_cell.angle_alpha   90.00
_cell.angle_beta   90.00
_cell.angle_gamma   90.00
#
_symmetry.space_group_name_H-M   'P 1'
#
loop_
_entity.id
_entity.type
_entity.pdbx_description
1 polymer ?
#
loop_
_entity_poly.entity_id
_entity_poly.type
_entity_poly.pdbx_seq_one_letter_code
_entity_poly.pdbx_strand_id
1 'polypeptide(L)'
;MTTESSATPEAVPPTAPTIGDYSYPDFYRAMLERERMQVAKDEVRWTEKHREPERAVDVLLNFGCNVRQTPHLMRDAVAILETLKVDFAAVAGQQFCCGKPYSNAKFSDAARSVVEASVKRMASYRPTRAIQWCSACEMQFHDIVIPEVGIEFQSDGFAAYLVERLDEMGSDVPWKRDVRIKAVVHGHLGEHVVRDAHPPIVMELLRRIPGVEVVRYADTPALQICDNAGIKLRNIGSSEYRAVQGDLESYLSEHGADTLVTMYHSCTRELSKFASDSLRINHYVAVLARALGVEQPDRFSEYWRLGDPAKVVAASRRNWESWGWTEPEAYALAHKYFVPSYVEAPECPCNGACSRTGAAWLSANKIERGTALPVIDPFTQKVAQRDLV
;
A
#
# COMPACT_ATOMS: atom_id res chain seq x y z
N MET A 1 -14.42 -59.44 4.53
CA MET A 1 -15.31 -58.26 4.58
C MET A 1 -15.41 -57.87 6.04
N THR A 2 -15.02 -56.70 6.52
CA THR A 2 -14.63 -55.45 5.88
C THR A 2 -13.98 -54.56 6.94
N THR A 3 -12.75 -54.11 6.63
CA THR A 3 -12.16 -52.79 6.90
C THR A 3 -12.03 -52.30 8.34
N GLU A 4 -10.81 -52.49 8.88
CA GLU A 4 -10.15 -51.52 9.75
C GLU A 4 -10.03 -50.17 9.02
N SER A 5 -10.37 -49.07 9.69
CA SER A 5 -10.04 -47.72 9.26
C SER A 5 -9.15 -47.08 10.32
N SER A 6 -7.91 -46.82 9.94
CA SER A 6 -6.90 -46.10 10.71
C SER A 6 -7.31 -44.63 10.85
N ALA A 7 -7.69 -44.21 12.06
CA ALA A 7 -7.79 -42.80 12.40
C ALA A 7 -6.38 -42.24 12.65
N THR A 8 -5.88 -41.46 11.70
CA THR A 8 -4.79 -40.50 11.92
C THR A 8 -5.19 -39.49 13.01
N PRO A 9 -4.24 -38.97 13.81
CA PRO A 9 -4.56 -37.94 14.79
C PRO A 9 -5.01 -36.68 14.05
N GLU A 10 -6.22 -36.21 14.33
CA GLU A 10 -6.69 -34.89 13.93
C GLU A 10 -5.70 -33.84 14.45
N ALA A 11 -4.97 -33.22 13.53
CA ALA A 11 -4.18 -32.05 13.83
C ALA A 11 -5.15 -30.94 14.26
N VAL A 12 -5.16 -30.64 15.56
CA VAL A 12 -5.89 -29.51 16.14
C VAL A 12 -5.48 -28.24 15.38
N PRO A 13 -6.39 -27.54 14.69
CA PRO A 13 -6.05 -26.32 13.96
C PRO A 13 -5.56 -25.24 14.94
N PRO A 14 -4.54 -24.45 14.56
CA PRO A 14 -4.08 -23.34 15.39
C PRO A 14 -5.23 -22.36 15.62
N THR A 15 -5.42 -21.98 16.89
CA THR A 15 -6.47 -21.07 17.34
C THR A 15 -6.49 -19.78 16.52
N ALA A 16 -7.69 -19.35 16.11
CA ALA A 16 -7.85 -18.12 15.34
C ALA A 16 -7.49 -16.88 16.19
N PRO A 17 -6.79 -15.88 15.62
CA PRO A 17 -6.49 -14.65 16.35
C PRO A 17 -7.78 -13.85 16.59
N THR A 18 -8.10 -13.60 17.85
CA THR A 18 -9.17 -12.69 18.28
C THR A 18 -8.67 -11.24 18.25
N ILE A 19 -9.51 -10.29 17.82
CA ILE A 19 -9.19 -8.86 17.88
C ILE A 19 -9.39 -8.39 19.31
N GLY A 20 -8.33 -8.56 20.12
CA GLY A 20 -8.21 -8.06 21.49
C GLY A 20 -6.85 -7.42 21.78
N ASP A 21 -5.77 -7.85 21.08
CA ASP A 21 -4.38 -7.49 21.42
C ASP A 21 -3.59 -6.95 20.22
N TYR A 22 -4.07 -5.89 19.58
CA TYR A 22 -3.42 -5.36 18.38
C TYR A 22 -2.05 -4.70 18.67
N SER A 23 -0.98 -5.19 18.05
CA SER A 23 0.41 -4.71 18.25
C SER A 23 1.07 -4.17 16.97
N TYR A 24 2.11 -3.35 17.09
CA TYR A 24 2.93 -2.92 15.93
C TYR A 24 3.59 -4.08 15.17
N PRO A 25 4.06 -5.17 15.81
CA PRO A 25 4.43 -6.39 15.10
C PRO A 25 3.34 -6.92 14.17
N ASP A 26 2.10 -7.01 14.65
CA ASP A 26 0.99 -7.51 13.83
C ASP A 26 0.61 -6.52 12.73
N PHE A 27 0.78 -5.21 12.95
CA PHE A 27 0.71 -4.18 11.90
C PHE A 27 1.63 -4.48 10.72
N TYR A 28 2.92 -4.64 11.00
CA TYR A 28 3.93 -4.86 9.96
C TYR A 28 3.82 -6.24 9.33
N ARG A 29 3.46 -7.26 10.13
CA ARG A 29 3.18 -8.61 9.62
C ARG A 29 2.02 -8.59 8.64
N ALA A 30 0.91 -7.92 8.96
CA ALA A 30 -0.24 -7.88 8.07
C ALA A 30 0.07 -7.25 6.70
N MET A 31 0.94 -6.25 6.66
CA MET A 31 1.38 -5.64 5.40
C MET A 31 2.26 -6.60 4.58
N LEU A 32 3.20 -7.29 5.24
CA LEU A 32 4.03 -8.33 4.60
C LEU A 32 3.18 -9.49 4.08
N GLU A 33 2.19 -9.92 4.85
CA GLU A 33 1.31 -11.01 4.47
C GLU A 33 0.54 -10.67 3.17
N ARG A 34 -0.03 -9.46 3.11
CA ARG A 34 -0.73 -8.96 1.92
C ARG A 34 0.19 -8.83 0.70
N GLU A 35 1.40 -8.32 0.89
CA GLU A 35 2.38 -8.15 -0.18
C GLU A 35 2.74 -9.48 -0.83
N ARG A 36 3.09 -10.48 -0.01
CA ARG A 36 3.61 -11.78 -0.47
C ARG A 36 2.54 -12.69 -1.08
N MET A 37 1.26 -12.45 -0.80
CA MET A 37 0.17 -13.02 -1.59
C MET A 37 0.15 -12.47 -3.02
N GLN A 38 0.64 -11.26 -3.24
CA GLN A 38 0.54 -10.53 -4.52
C GLN A 38 1.84 -10.50 -5.32
N VAL A 39 3.00 -10.71 -4.71
CA VAL A 39 4.32 -10.59 -5.36
C VAL A 39 5.16 -11.80 -5.05
N ALA A 40 5.68 -12.47 -6.07
CA ALA A 40 6.65 -13.54 -5.89
C ALA A 40 8.03 -12.99 -5.50
N LYS A 41 8.83 -13.81 -4.82
CA LYS A 41 10.14 -13.42 -4.29
C LYS A 41 11.11 -12.87 -5.33
N ASP A 42 11.05 -13.35 -6.57
CA ASP A 42 11.88 -12.91 -7.70
C ASP A 42 11.38 -11.62 -8.37
N GLU A 43 10.14 -11.21 -8.12
CA GLU A 43 9.56 -9.94 -8.58
C GLU A 43 9.93 -8.76 -7.65
N VAL A 44 10.53 -9.02 -6.49
CA VAL A 44 10.96 -7.99 -5.54
C VAL A 44 12.23 -7.30 -6.03
N ARG A 45 12.13 -5.99 -6.26
CA ARG A 45 13.23 -5.12 -6.73
C ARG A 45 13.57 -4.00 -5.72
N TRP A 46 13.24 -4.20 -4.46
CA TRP A 46 13.51 -3.27 -3.37
C TRP A 46 14.15 -3.97 -2.18
N THR A 47 14.89 -3.21 -1.38
CA THR A 47 15.53 -3.68 -0.16
C THR A 47 14.60 -3.49 1.04
N GLU A 48 14.21 -4.59 1.68
CA GLU A 48 13.39 -4.55 2.90
C GLU A 48 14.22 -4.57 4.19
N LYS A 49 15.34 -5.31 4.15
CA LYS A 49 16.29 -5.44 5.24
C LYS A 49 17.52 -4.64 4.88
N HIS A 50 17.74 -3.56 5.61
CA HIS A 50 18.88 -2.70 5.45
C HIS A 50 20.19 -3.50 5.52
N ARG A 51 21.03 -3.23 4.54
CA ARG A 51 22.42 -3.64 4.46
C ARG A 51 23.19 -2.42 3.96
N GLU A 52 24.46 -2.32 4.33
CA GLU A 52 25.27 -1.23 3.82
C GLU A 52 25.35 -1.33 2.29
N PRO A 53 25.03 -0.26 1.56
CA PRO A 53 25.00 -0.28 0.12
C PRO A 53 26.42 -0.28 -0.45
N GLU A 54 26.64 -1.11 -1.46
CA GLU A 54 27.97 -1.28 -2.08
C GLU A 54 28.44 -0.02 -2.83
N ARG A 55 27.52 0.85 -3.23
CA ARG A 55 27.78 2.10 -3.95
C ARG A 55 26.80 3.19 -3.56
N ALA A 56 27.16 4.43 -3.89
CA ALA A 56 26.22 5.55 -3.88
C ALA A 56 25.24 5.43 -5.05
N VAL A 57 24.08 6.07 -4.91
CA VAL A 57 23.02 6.18 -5.94
C VAL A 57 22.61 7.63 -6.10
N ASP A 58 22.16 8.05 -7.28
CA ASP A 58 21.64 9.42 -7.44
C ASP A 58 20.29 9.59 -6.71
N VAL A 59 19.42 8.59 -6.84
CA VAL A 59 18.07 8.58 -6.28
C VAL A 59 17.87 7.40 -5.33
N LEU A 60 17.37 7.67 -4.13
CA LEU A 60 16.84 6.63 -3.25
C LEU A 60 15.31 6.70 -3.22
N LEU A 61 14.64 5.74 -3.84
CA LEU A 61 13.18 5.62 -3.79
C LEU A 61 12.75 4.95 -2.48
N ASN A 62 12.10 5.70 -1.60
CA ASN A 62 11.54 5.20 -0.36
C ASN A 62 10.04 4.93 -0.48
N PHE A 63 9.65 3.65 -0.42
CA PHE A 63 8.24 3.25 -0.35
C PHE A 63 7.63 3.37 1.05
N GLY A 64 8.46 3.55 2.08
CA GLY A 64 8.04 3.44 3.47
C GLY A 64 7.48 2.06 3.80
N CYS A 65 6.67 1.96 4.86
CA CYS A 65 6.18 0.67 5.33
C CYS A 65 4.87 0.22 4.68
N ASN A 66 4.01 1.17 4.28
CA ASN A 66 2.58 0.93 4.07
C ASN A 66 2.20 0.62 2.61
N VAL A 67 2.99 1.09 1.65
CA VAL A 67 2.73 0.95 0.22
C VAL A 67 2.73 -0.51 -0.23
N ARG A 68 3.41 -1.38 0.51
CA ARG A 68 3.47 -2.84 0.30
C ARG A 68 2.11 -3.55 0.28
N GLN A 69 1.05 -2.89 0.75
CA GLN A 69 -0.32 -3.40 0.62
C GLN A 69 -0.87 -3.34 -0.80
N THR A 70 -0.26 -2.54 -1.67
CA THR A 70 -0.59 -2.36 -3.10
C THR A 70 0.72 -2.48 -3.90
N PRO A 71 1.37 -3.66 -3.89
CA PRO A 71 2.74 -3.79 -4.33
C PRO A 71 2.90 -3.72 -5.87
N HIS A 72 1.80 -3.83 -6.63
CA HIS A 72 1.82 -3.52 -8.06
C HIS A 72 2.27 -2.07 -8.31
N LEU A 73 1.85 -1.11 -7.49
CA LEU A 73 2.28 0.29 -7.58
C LEU A 73 3.77 0.48 -7.25
N MET A 74 4.33 -0.36 -6.37
CA MET A 74 5.78 -0.34 -6.09
C MET A 74 6.55 -0.83 -7.31
N ARG A 75 6.08 -1.92 -7.91
CA ARG A 75 6.70 -2.48 -9.12
C ARG A 75 6.57 -1.53 -10.31
N ASP A 76 5.43 -0.86 -10.47
CA ASP A 76 5.24 0.20 -11.46
C ASP A 76 6.26 1.31 -11.26
N ALA A 77 6.43 1.80 -10.03
CA ALA A 77 7.39 2.86 -9.73
C ALA A 77 8.83 2.46 -10.06
N VAL A 78 9.25 1.23 -9.71
CA VAL A 78 10.56 0.68 -10.09
C VAL A 78 10.69 0.64 -11.61
N ALA A 79 9.72 0.05 -12.31
CA ALA A 79 9.78 -0.12 -13.76
C ALA A 79 9.76 1.22 -14.51
N ILE A 80 9.05 2.22 -13.98
CA ILE A 80 9.08 3.60 -14.48
C ILE A 80 10.50 4.17 -14.36
N LEU A 81 11.12 4.11 -13.17
CA LEU A 81 12.47 4.66 -12.98
C LEU A 81 13.52 3.96 -13.85
N GLU A 82 13.43 2.63 -14.00
CA GLU A 82 14.27 1.86 -14.95
C GLU A 82 14.07 2.33 -16.39
N THR A 83 12.82 2.53 -16.81
CA THR A 83 12.47 2.98 -18.17
C THR A 83 12.94 4.41 -18.44
N LEU A 84 12.89 5.28 -17.42
CA LEU A 84 13.39 6.66 -17.47
C LEU A 84 14.91 6.75 -17.24
N LYS A 85 15.60 5.60 -17.15
CA LYS A 85 17.06 5.47 -17.00
C LYS A 85 17.62 6.23 -15.79
N VAL A 86 16.89 6.22 -14.68
CA VAL A 86 17.33 6.82 -13.43
C VAL A 86 18.31 5.88 -12.74
N ASP A 87 19.42 6.38 -12.19
CA ASP A 87 20.26 5.60 -11.28
C ASP A 87 19.66 5.62 -9.88
N PHE A 88 19.03 4.51 -9.47
CA PHE A 88 18.35 4.44 -8.20
C PHE A 88 18.56 3.14 -7.44
N ALA A 89 18.33 3.21 -6.13
CA ALA A 89 17.97 2.08 -5.29
C ALA A 89 16.56 2.28 -4.72
N ALA A 90 15.84 1.19 -4.47
CA ALA A 90 14.53 1.23 -3.82
C ALA A 90 14.55 0.53 -2.46
N VAL A 91 13.89 1.13 -1.48
CA VAL A 91 13.79 0.62 -0.11
C VAL A 91 12.34 0.59 0.38
N ALA A 92 11.99 -0.39 1.22
CA ALA A 92 10.63 -0.55 1.72
C ALA A 92 10.59 -1.23 3.09
N GLY A 93 9.42 -1.17 3.73
CA GLY A 93 9.12 -1.94 4.93
C GLY A 93 9.47 -1.23 6.24
N GLN A 94 9.46 -2.00 7.32
CA GLN A 94 9.50 -1.46 8.69
C GLN A 94 10.77 -0.65 8.98
N GLN A 95 11.92 -1.07 8.46
CA GLN A 95 13.20 -0.39 8.70
C GLN A 95 13.30 0.98 7.99
N PHE A 96 12.39 1.27 7.06
CA PHE A 96 12.28 2.54 6.35
C PHE A 96 10.95 3.27 6.64
N CYS A 97 10.26 2.88 7.71
CA CYS A 97 9.03 3.54 8.15
C CYS A 97 9.29 5.00 8.54
N CYS A 98 8.39 5.92 8.18
CA CYS A 98 8.48 7.34 8.52
C CYS A 98 7.95 7.69 9.93
N GLY A 99 7.45 6.72 10.69
CA GLY A 99 6.93 6.96 12.04
C GLY A 99 5.48 7.44 12.12
N LYS A 100 4.82 7.80 11.01
CA LYS A 100 3.41 8.29 11.00
C LYS A 100 2.43 7.44 11.83
N PRO A 101 2.45 6.08 11.79
CA PRO A 101 1.57 5.26 12.63
C PRO A 101 1.76 5.49 14.14
N TYR A 102 2.97 5.83 14.59
CA TYR A 102 3.28 6.17 15.98
C TYR A 102 2.84 7.60 16.32
N SER A 103 3.07 8.56 15.41
CA SER A 103 2.59 9.93 15.55
C SER A 103 1.07 10.00 15.67
N ASN A 104 0.35 9.23 14.84
CA ASN A 104 -1.11 9.12 14.89
C ASN A 104 -1.59 8.52 16.22
N ALA A 105 -0.85 7.55 16.77
CA ALA A 105 -1.11 6.94 18.09
C ALA A 105 -0.62 7.79 19.28
N LYS A 106 -0.11 9.01 19.02
CA LYS A 106 0.44 9.94 20.03
C LYS A 106 1.66 9.41 20.77
N PHE A 107 2.46 8.55 20.15
CA PHE A 107 3.76 8.11 20.63
C PHE A 107 4.89 8.90 19.94
N SER A 108 5.03 10.18 20.30
CA SER A 108 5.99 11.10 19.66
C SER A 108 7.44 10.63 19.74
N ASP A 109 7.90 10.14 20.91
CA ASP A 109 9.28 9.68 21.07
C ASP A 109 9.58 8.44 20.22
N ALA A 110 8.62 7.52 20.12
CA ALA A 110 8.73 6.35 19.26
C ALA A 110 8.72 6.75 17.78
N ALA A 111 7.86 7.69 17.39
CA ALA A 111 7.82 8.22 16.04
C ALA A 111 9.16 8.87 15.64
N ARG A 112 9.73 9.70 16.52
CA ARG A 112 11.05 10.32 16.35
C ARG A 112 12.15 9.27 16.20
N SER A 113 12.19 8.28 17.09
CA SER A 113 13.20 7.20 17.03
C SER A 113 13.11 6.40 15.72
N VAL A 114 11.89 6.13 15.24
CA VAL A 114 11.65 5.41 13.99
C VAL A 114 12.12 6.23 12.79
N VAL A 115 11.79 7.52 12.73
CA VAL A 115 12.17 8.38 11.59
C VAL A 115 13.68 8.64 11.58
N GLU A 116 14.32 8.89 12.72
CA GLU A 116 15.79 9.05 12.82
C GLU A 116 16.53 7.79 12.32
N ALA A 117 16.07 6.61 12.73
CA ALA A 117 16.65 5.35 12.27
C ALA A 117 16.44 5.14 10.76
N SER A 118 15.29 5.55 10.22
CA SER A 118 15.00 5.51 8.78
C SER A 118 15.94 6.46 8.01
N VAL A 119 16.08 7.71 8.47
CA VAL A 119 16.99 8.70 7.88
C VAL A 119 18.42 8.20 7.86
N LYS A 120 18.94 7.67 8.98
CA LYS A 120 20.31 7.16 9.06
C LYS A 120 20.56 6.05 8.03
N ARG A 121 19.59 5.14 7.86
CA ARG A 121 19.67 4.07 6.85
C ARG A 121 19.60 4.61 5.43
N MET A 122 18.78 5.62 5.18
CA MET A 122 18.71 6.28 3.87
C MET A 122 20.00 7.04 3.54
N ALA A 123 20.58 7.74 4.52
CA ALA A 123 21.83 8.47 4.36
C ALA A 123 23.01 7.56 3.98
N SER A 124 23.03 6.29 4.42
CA SER A 124 24.14 5.40 4.06
C SER A 124 24.17 5.01 2.56
N TYR A 125 23.05 5.16 1.84
CA TYR A 125 23.01 5.10 0.37
C TYR A 125 23.66 6.30 -0.31
N ARG A 126 24.02 7.34 0.46
CA ARG A 126 24.59 8.60 -0.03
C ARG A 126 23.82 9.16 -1.23
N PRO A 127 22.47 9.26 -1.17
CA PRO A 127 21.71 9.75 -2.29
C PRO A 127 21.88 11.26 -2.47
N THR A 128 21.82 11.74 -3.70
CA THR A 128 21.59 13.17 -3.96
C THR A 128 20.16 13.54 -3.56
N ARG A 129 19.20 12.69 -3.91
CA ARG A 129 17.77 12.87 -3.59
C ARG A 129 17.15 11.58 -3.02
N ALA A 130 16.45 11.70 -1.90
CA ALA A 130 15.57 10.66 -1.38
C ALA A 130 14.13 10.97 -1.77
N ILE A 131 13.55 10.12 -2.62
CA ILE A 131 12.22 10.32 -3.16
C ILE A 131 11.21 9.52 -2.34
N GLN A 132 10.31 10.23 -1.68
CA GLN A 132 9.26 9.65 -0.86
C GLN A 132 8.06 9.30 -1.76
N TRP A 133 7.76 8.01 -1.87
CA TRP A 133 6.61 7.56 -2.67
C TRP A 133 5.28 7.79 -1.92
N CYS A 134 5.30 7.65 -0.60
CA CYS A 134 4.12 7.76 0.25
C CYS A 134 3.97 9.18 0.79
N SER A 135 2.79 9.77 0.62
CA SER A 135 2.46 11.09 1.19
C SER A 135 2.64 11.17 2.70
N ALA A 136 2.36 10.09 3.43
CA ALA A 136 2.63 10.03 4.86
C ALA A 136 4.12 10.11 5.21
N CYS A 137 4.99 9.62 4.33
CA CYS A 137 6.42 9.82 4.45
C CYS A 137 6.75 11.29 4.19
N GLU A 138 6.30 11.87 3.06
CA GLU A 138 6.54 13.28 2.74
C GLU A 138 6.17 14.22 3.89
N MET A 139 4.99 14.06 4.49
CA MET A 139 4.58 14.85 5.66
C MET A 139 5.52 14.66 6.86
N GLN A 140 5.84 13.41 7.24
CA GLN A 140 6.69 13.17 8.41
C GLN A 140 8.14 13.62 8.22
N PHE A 141 8.69 13.49 7.01
CA PHE A 141 10.02 13.99 6.68
C PHE A 141 10.03 15.53 6.66
N HIS A 142 8.96 16.17 6.21
CA HIS A 142 8.76 17.62 6.31
C HIS A 142 8.67 18.11 7.75
N ASP A 143 7.89 17.44 8.60
CA ASP A 143 7.65 17.87 9.98
C ASP A 143 8.85 17.65 10.91
N ILE A 144 9.52 16.50 10.79
CA ILE A 144 10.50 16.05 11.78
C ILE A 144 11.92 16.20 11.23
N VAL A 145 12.16 15.76 10.01
CA VAL A 145 13.52 15.54 9.52
C VAL A 145 14.14 16.83 8.97
N ILE A 146 13.39 17.59 8.18
CA ILE A 146 13.86 18.86 7.63
C ILE A 146 14.17 19.88 8.75
N PRO A 147 13.35 20.01 9.82
CA PRO A 147 13.64 21.00 10.87
C PRO A 147 14.66 20.52 11.91
N GLU A 148 14.67 19.24 12.29
CA GLU A 148 15.40 18.78 13.49
C GLU A 148 16.61 17.88 13.20
N VAL A 149 16.56 17.04 12.15
CA VAL A 149 17.55 15.97 11.95
C VAL A 149 18.66 16.36 10.96
N GLY A 150 18.42 17.34 10.08
CA GLY A 150 19.43 17.86 9.16
C GLY A 150 19.99 16.79 8.22
N ILE A 151 19.24 16.47 7.17
CA ILE A 151 19.66 15.48 6.16
C ILE A 151 20.65 16.06 5.15
N GLU A 152 21.64 15.27 4.75
CA GLU A 152 22.61 15.60 3.70
C GLU A 152 22.05 15.44 2.28
N PHE A 153 20.80 15.00 2.14
CA PHE A 153 20.13 14.76 0.87
C PHE A 153 18.84 15.57 0.76
N GLN A 154 18.42 15.91 -0.46
CA GLN A 154 17.11 16.51 -0.69
C GLN A 154 16.01 15.44 -0.54
N SER A 155 14.88 15.80 0.07
CA SER A 155 13.73 14.88 0.23
C SER A 155 12.52 15.41 -0.54
N ASP A 156 12.10 14.69 -1.57
CA ASP A 156 11.05 15.14 -2.50
C ASP A 156 9.94 14.10 -2.67
N GLY A 157 8.79 14.54 -3.16
CA GLY A 157 7.67 13.68 -3.53
C GLY A 157 7.85 13.01 -4.89
N PHE A 158 7.40 11.75 -5.01
CA PHE A 158 7.53 10.99 -6.25
C PHE A 158 6.84 11.64 -7.45
N ALA A 159 5.65 12.23 -7.27
CA ALA A 159 4.94 12.91 -8.35
C ALA A 159 5.71 14.14 -8.87
N ALA A 160 6.27 14.95 -7.97
CA ALA A 160 7.06 16.13 -8.33
C ALA A 160 8.34 15.73 -9.07
N TYR A 161 9.05 14.72 -8.58
CA TYR A 161 10.22 14.16 -9.24
C TYR A 161 9.92 13.65 -10.65
N LEU A 162 8.78 12.97 -10.83
CA LEU A 162 8.37 12.49 -12.15
C LEU A 162 8.03 13.63 -13.12
N VAL A 163 7.41 14.72 -12.65
CA VAL A 163 7.19 15.91 -13.49
C VAL A 163 8.51 16.47 -13.99
N GLU A 164 9.45 16.71 -13.08
CA GLU A 164 10.80 17.21 -13.40
C GLU A 164 11.51 16.29 -14.39
N ARG A 165 11.50 14.98 -14.12
CA ARG A 165 12.18 14.00 -14.96
C ARG A 165 11.58 13.92 -16.37
N LEU A 166 10.26 13.99 -16.50
CA LEU A 166 9.61 14.00 -17.81
C LEU A 166 9.90 15.29 -18.58
N ASP A 167 9.97 16.43 -17.88
CA ASP A 167 10.31 17.73 -18.50
C ASP A 167 11.77 17.76 -18.99
N GLU A 168 12.71 17.23 -18.20
CA GLU A 168 14.11 17.08 -18.61
C GLU A 168 14.27 16.22 -19.86
N MET A 169 13.49 15.13 -19.95
CA MET A 169 13.55 14.23 -21.10
C MET A 169 12.83 14.82 -22.32
N GLY A 170 11.81 15.65 -22.13
CA GLY A 170 11.06 16.27 -23.23
C GLY A 170 10.52 15.25 -24.22
N SER A 171 10.91 15.36 -25.50
CA SER A 171 10.50 14.43 -26.56
C SER A 171 11.12 13.04 -26.45
N ASP A 172 12.15 12.85 -25.63
CA ASP A 172 12.87 11.58 -25.50
C ASP A 172 12.20 10.61 -24.53
N VAL A 173 11.10 11.02 -23.87
CA VAL A 173 10.30 10.11 -23.06
C VAL A 173 9.81 8.94 -23.91
N PRO A 174 10.10 7.68 -23.54
CA PRO A 174 9.89 6.53 -24.40
C PRO A 174 8.44 6.03 -24.34
N TRP A 175 7.47 6.90 -24.62
CA TRP A 175 6.05 6.57 -24.66
C TRP A 175 5.78 5.36 -25.57
N LYS A 176 5.04 4.38 -25.05
CA LYS A 176 4.67 3.14 -25.78
C LYS A 176 3.18 3.07 -26.07
N ARG A 177 2.36 3.77 -25.29
CA ARG A 177 0.90 3.75 -25.42
C ARG A 177 0.32 5.15 -25.28
N ASP A 178 -0.68 5.39 -26.10
CA ASP A 178 -1.66 6.46 -25.92
C ASP A 178 -2.77 5.93 -25.02
N VAL A 179 -2.91 6.48 -23.80
CA VAL A 179 -3.73 5.88 -22.73
C VAL A 179 -5.23 6.14 -22.93
N ARG A 180 -5.59 7.26 -23.57
CA ARG A 180 -6.97 7.70 -23.85
C ARG A 180 -7.94 7.54 -22.67
N ILE A 181 -7.80 8.40 -21.66
CA ILE A 181 -8.73 8.47 -20.52
C ILE A 181 -9.15 9.90 -20.23
N LYS A 182 -10.35 10.06 -19.69
CA LYS A 182 -10.84 11.32 -19.11
C LYS A 182 -10.86 11.20 -17.60
N ALA A 183 -9.84 11.80 -16.98
CA ALA A 183 -9.50 11.62 -15.59
C ALA A 183 -10.15 12.69 -14.70
N VAL A 184 -10.88 12.22 -13.67
CA VAL A 184 -11.18 13.02 -12.48
C VAL A 184 -10.23 12.58 -11.37
N VAL A 185 -9.54 13.54 -10.76
CA VAL A 185 -8.41 13.24 -9.87
C VAL A 185 -8.80 13.38 -8.41
N HIS A 186 -8.63 12.32 -7.63
CA HIS A 186 -8.97 12.26 -6.22
C HIS A 186 -7.73 12.32 -5.31
N GLY A 187 -7.77 13.27 -4.39
CA GLY A 187 -6.86 13.40 -3.25
C GLY A 187 -7.61 13.81 -1.98
N HIS A 188 -6.86 14.29 -0.99
CA HIS A 188 -7.39 14.83 0.26
C HIS A 188 -6.71 16.16 0.52
N LEU A 189 -7.50 17.10 1.03
CA LEU A 189 -7.10 18.45 1.39
C LEU A 189 -7.37 18.71 2.88
N GLY A 190 -6.63 19.62 3.49
CA GLY A 190 -6.83 20.13 4.85
C GLY A 190 -6.19 19.28 5.95
N GLU A 191 -5.47 18.20 5.63
CA GLU A 191 -4.69 17.46 6.64
C GLU A 191 -3.33 18.11 6.89
N HIS A 192 -2.63 18.52 5.82
CA HIS A 192 -1.23 18.93 5.89
C HIS A 192 -0.81 19.70 4.64
N VAL A 193 0.01 20.75 4.81
CA VAL A 193 0.44 21.65 3.72
C VAL A 193 1.10 20.91 2.54
N VAL A 194 1.90 19.89 2.83
CA VAL A 194 2.52 19.03 1.80
C VAL A 194 1.47 18.29 0.97
N ARG A 195 0.45 17.69 1.62
CA ARG A 195 -0.64 16.99 0.89
C ARG A 195 -1.51 17.95 0.11
N ASP A 196 -1.73 19.16 0.63
CA ASP A 196 -2.51 20.20 -0.04
C ASP A 196 -1.83 20.70 -1.33
N ALA A 197 -0.51 20.54 -1.44
CA ALA A 197 0.25 20.84 -2.65
C ALA A 197 0.23 19.71 -3.71
N HIS A 198 -0.16 18.49 -3.36
CA HIS A 198 -0.12 17.35 -4.30
C HIS A 198 -1.07 17.46 -5.49
N PRO A 199 -2.32 17.93 -5.36
CA PRO A 199 -3.25 17.95 -6.48
C PRO A 199 -2.76 18.63 -7.75
N PRO A 200 -2.26 19.88 -7.72
CA PRO A 200 -1.75 20.51 -8.93
C PRO A 200 -0.56 19.74 -9.53
N ILE A 201 0.33 19.18 -8.71
CA ILE A 201 1.50 18.40 -9.17
C ILE A 201 1.06 17.13 -9.90
N VAL A 202 0.14 16.35 -9.31
CA VAL A 202 -0.33 15.10 -9.93
C VAL A 202 -1.14 15.39 -11.20
N MET A 203 -1.97 16.43 -11.20
CA MET A 203 -2.70 16.83 -12.40
C MET A 203 -1.76 17.25 -13.52
N GLU A 204 -0.65 17.93 -13.19
CA GLU A 204 0.36 18.35 -14.16
C GLU A 204 1.17 17.18 -14.71
N LEU A 205 1.49 16.19 -13.87
CA LEU A 205 2.05 14.91 -14.31
C LEU A 205 1.10 14.19 -15.30
N LEU A 206 -0.18 14.10 -14.95
CA LEU A 206 -1.17 13.42 -15.79
C LEU A 206 -1.31 14.09 -17.17
N ARG A 207 -1.28 15.42 -17.24
CA ARG A 207 -1.37 16.16 -18.52
C ARG A 207 -0.19 15.91 -19.47
N ARG A 208 0.97 15.46 -18.97
CA ARG A 208 2.12 15.06 -19.81
C ARG A 208 1.93 13.71 -20.48
N ILE A 209 1.03 12.88 -19.95
CA ILE A 209 0.83 11.52 -20.44
C ILE A 209 -0.01 11.55 -21.71
N PRO A 210 0.48 10.97 -22.83
CA PRO A 210 -0.27 10.92 -24.08
C PRO A 210 -1.66 10.29 -23.91
N GLY A 211 -2.68 11.03 -24.32
CA GLY A 211 -4.09 10.61 -24.27
C GLY A 211 -4.80 10.82 -22.94
N VAL A 212 -4.16 11.43 -21.94
CA VAL A 212 -4.83 11.72 -20.67
C VAL A 212 -5.42 13.13 -20.71
N GLU A 213 -6.75 13.21 -20.63
CA GLU A 213 -7.48 14.45 -20.43
C GLU A 213 -7.82 14.59 -18.94
N VAL A 214 -7.24 15.59 -18.26
CA VAL A 214 -7.58 15.87 -16.85
C VAL A 214 -8.80 16.79 -16.80
N VAL A 215 -9.95 16.24 -16.42
CA VAL A 215 -11.24 16.94 -16.37
C VAL A 215 -11.30 17.87 -15.16
N ARG A 216 -11.09 17.33 -13.96
CA ARG A 216 -11.17 18.11 -12.71
C ARG A 216 -10.58 17.37 -11.51
N TYR A 217 -10.45 18.10 -10.40
CA TYR A 217 -10.28 17.52 -9.08
C TYR A 217 -11.64 17.02 -8.53
N ALA A 218 -11.64 15.85 -7.90
CA ALA A 218 -12.82 15.14 -7.44
C ALA A 218 -13.34 15.69 -6.11
N ASP A 219 -14.64 15.89 -6.00
CA ASP A 219 -15.32 16.53 -4.86
C ASP A 219 -16.75 16.00 -4.65
N THR A 220 -16.89 14.68 -4.49
CA THR A 220 -18.16 14.04 -4.12
C THR A 220 -18.10 13.41 -2.74
N PRO A 221 -19.18 13.47 -1.92
CA PRO A 221 -19.26 12.78 -0.63
C PRO A 221 -18.95 11.27 -0.70
N ALA A 222 -19.20 10.62 -1.84
CA ALA A 222 -18.93 9.19 -2.03
C ALA A 222 -17.43 8.83 -1.86
N LEU A 223 -16.52 9.81 -2.01
CA LEU A 223 -15.08 9.62 -1.82
C LEU A 223 -14.66 9.48 -0.35
N GLN A 224 -15.51 9.86 0.61
CA GLN A 224 -15.26 9.71 2.05
C GLN A 224 -15.32 8.24 2.53
N ILE A 225 -15.47 7.30 1.61
CA ILE A 225 -15.34 5.88 1.93
C ILE A 225 -13.87 5.48 2.14
N CYS A 226 -12.91 6.21 1.53
CA CYS A 226 -11.49 5.84 1.57
C CYS A 226 -10.69 6.51 2.70
N ASP A 227 -11.22 7.57 3.31
CA ASP A 227 -10.56 8.35 4.38
C ASP A 227 -10.88 7.85 5.79
N ASN A 228 -11.70 6.80 5.92
CA ASN A 228 -12.23 6.32 7.20
C ASN A 228 -13.08 7.36 7.97
N ALA A 229 -13.47 8.49 7.38
CA ALA A 229 -14.39 9.47 7.97
C ALA A 229 -15.86 9.18 7.59
N GLY A 230 -16.10 8.33 6.59
CA GLY A 230 -17.41 7.78 6.24
C GLY A 230 -17.69 6.37 6.77
N ILE A 231 -18.60 5.66 6.08
CA ILE A 231 -19.00 4.28 6.39
C ILE A 231 -17.75 3.39 6.39
N LYS A 232 -17.58 2.56 7.42
CA LYS A 232 -16.46 1.61 7.46
C LYS A 232 -16.71 0.50 6.44
N LEU A 233 -15.84 0.40 5.44
CA LEU A 233 -15.84 -0.69 4.45
C LEU A 233 -15.92 -2.10 5.09
N ARG A 234 -15.40 -2.26 6.30
CA ARG A 234 -15.52 -3.50 7.07
C ARG A 234 -16.98 -3.94 7.30
N ASN A 235 -17.86 -2.96 7.51
CA ASN A 235 -19.24 -3.18 7.96
C ASN A 235 -20.25 -2.75 6.89
N ILE A 236 -19.82 -2.44 5.68
CA ILE A 236 -20.70 -1.97 4.60
C ILE A 236 -21.63 -3.11 4.16
N GLY A 237 -22.94 -2.86 4.11
CA GLY A 237 -23.91 -3.79 3.56
C GLY A 237 -23.94 -3.76 2.01
N SER A 238 -24.50 -4.78 1.38
CA SER A 238 -24.56 -4.87 -0.09
C SER A 238 -25.35 -3.73 -0.73
N SER A 239 -26.39 -3.20 -0.06
CA SER A 239 -27.15 -2.04 -0.54
C SER A 239 -26.34 -0.74 -0.51
N GLU A 240 -25.65 -0.48 0.61
CA GLU A 240 -24.77 0.69 0.78
C GLU A 240 -23.59 0.64 -0.19
N TYR A 241 -23.00 -0.56 -0.38
CA TYR A 241 -21.93 -0.76 -1.35
C TYR A 241 -22.38 -0.37 -2.76
N ARG A 242 -23.57 -0.82 -3.19
CA ARG A 242 -24.13 -0.48 -4.51
C ARG A 242 -24.48 1.01 -4.62
N ALA A 243 -24.95 1.63 -3.54
CA ALA A 243 -25.22 3.07 -3.52
C ALA A 243 -23.93 3.87 -3.75
N VAL A 244 -22.85 3.58 -3.00
CA VAL A 244 -21.55 4.26 -3.19
C VAL A 244 -20.99 4.03 -4.59
N GLN A 245 -21.09 2.81 -5.12
CA GLN A 245 -20.67 2.51 -6.49
C GLN A 245 -21.46 3.34 -7.52
N GLY A 246 -22.79 3.38 -7.39
CA GLY A 246 -23.67 4.15 -8.27
C GLY A 246 -23.45 5.66 -8.19
N ASP A 247 -23.14 6.20 -7.00
CA ASP A 247 -22.80 7.60 -6.81
C ASP A 247 -21.47 7.95 -7.51
N LEU A 248 -20.46 7.08 -7.43
CA LEU A 248 -19.19 7.26 -8.13
C LEU A 248 -19.34 7.16 -9.65
N GLU A 249 -20.13 6.20 -10.15
CA GLU A 249 -20.46 6.05 -11.57
C GLU A 249 -21.20 7.27 -12.12
N SER A 250 -22.23 7.73 -11.40
CA SER A 250 -23.02 8.91 -11.76
C SER A 250 -22.13 10.15 -11.79
N TYR A 251 -21.26 10.31 -10.79
CA TYR A 251 -20.35 11.44 -10.72
C TYR A 251 -19.37 11.49 -11.90
N LEU A 252 -18.81 10.35 -12.35
CA LEU A 252 -17.99 10.32 -13.55
C LEU A 252 -18.79 10.70 -14.81
N SER A 253 -19.98 10.11 -14.95
CA SER A 253 -20.87 10.36 -16.09
C SER A 253 -21.29 11.84 -16.20
N GLU A 254 -21.72 12.45 -15.10
CA GLU A 254 -22.14 13.86 -15.02
C GLU A 254 -21.04 14.83 -15.43
N HIS A 255 -19.78 14.47 -15.19
CA HIS A 255 -18.62 15.29 -15.52
C HIS A 255 -17.95 14.88 -16.85
N GLY A 256 -18.54 13.96 -17.60
CA GLY A 256 -18.00 13.49 -18.88
C GLY A 256 -16.65 12.79 -18.74
N ALA A 257 -16.41 12.15 -17.60
CA ALA A 257 -15.19 11.42 -17.28
C ALA A 257 -15.42 9.90 -17.34
N ASP A 258 -14.34 9.13 -17.50
CA ASP A 258 -14.38 7.66 -17.54
C ASP A 258 -13.49 6.98 -16.49
N THR A 259 -12.63 7.76 -15.83
CA THR A 259 -11.63 7.23 -14.91
C THR A 259 -11.48 8.12 -13.67
N LEU A 260 -11.61 7.53 -12.50
CA LEU A 260 -11.20 8.12 -11.23
C LEU A 260 -9.71 7.83 -11.00
N VAL A 261 -8.87 8.85 -11.04
CA VAL A 261 -7.42 8.74 -10.80
C VAL A 261 -7.10 9.14 -9.36
N THR A 262 -6.55 8.20 -8.59
CA THR A 262 -6.21 8.38 -7.18
C THR A 262 -4.74 8.78 -6.99
N MET A 263 -4.47 9.63 -6.00
CA MET A 263 -3.12 10.11 -5.66
C MET A 263 -2.40 9.27 -4.59
N TYR A 264 -3.15 8.51 -3.80
CA TYR A 264 -2.62 7.79 -2.64
C TYR A 264 -2.97 6.31 -2.72
N HIS A 265 -1.99 5.46 -2.44
CA HIS A 265 -2.18 4.01 -2.53
C HIS A 265 -3.31 3.46 -1.66
N SER A 266 -3.56 4.07 -0.49
CA SER A 266 -4.69 3.69 0.35
C SER A 266 -6.01 4.00 -0.35
N CYS A 267 -6.12 5.15 -1.01
CA CYS A 267 -7.31 5.51 -1.78
C CYS A 267 -7.53 4.54 -2.94
N THR A 268 -6.47 4.18 -3.69
CA THR A 268 -6.56 3.13 -4.72
C THR A 268 -7.06 1.82 -4.14
N ARG A 269 -6.44 1.35 -3.05
CA ARG A 269 -6.83 0.09 -2.40
C ARG A 269 -8.28 0.07 -1.94
N GLU A 270 -8.79 1.16 -1.38
CA GLU A 270 -10.16 1.21 -0.88
C GLU A 270 -11.18 1.46 -2.01
N LEU A 271 -10.91 2.39 -2.91
CA LEU A 271 -11.83 2.77 -3.98
C LEU A 271 -11.91 1.70 -5.07
N SER A 272 -10.79 1.05 -5.45
CA SER A 272 -10.79 0.01 -6.49
C SER A 272 -11.71 -1.17 -6.19
N LYS A 273 -12.13 -1.34 -4.92
CA LYS A 273 -13.15 -2.32 -4.53
C LYS A 273 -14.51 -2.05 -5.15
N PHE A 274 -14.81 -0.81 -5.50
CA PHE A 274 -16.04 -0.37 -6.16
C PHE A 274 -15.93 -0.33 -7.69
N ALA A 275 -14.77 -0.68 -8.26
CA ALA A 275 -14.59 -0.66 -9.71
C ALA A 275 -15.63 -1.55 -10.42
N SER A 276 -16.08 -1.09 -11.57
CA SER A 276 -17.06 -1.76 -12.45
C SER A 276 -16.70 -1.53 -13.91
N ASP A 277 -17.47 -2.07 -14.83
CA ASP A 277 -17.30 -1.80 -16.26
C ASP A 277 -17.48 -0.30 -16.60
N SER A 278 -18.27 0.42 -15.79
CA SER A 278 -18.55 1.85 -15.92
C SER A 278 -17.69 2.74 -15.01
N LEU A 279 -16.96 2.15 -14.05
CA LEU A 279 -16.14 2.86 -13.07
C LEU A 279 -14.71 2.32 -13.06
N ARG A 280 -13.83 3.01 -13.79
CA ARG A 280 -12.39 2.71 -13.77
C ARG A 280 -11.72 3.49 -12.65
N ILE A 281 -10.90 2.80 -11.87
CA ILE A 281 -10.15 3.38 -10.76
C ILE A 281 -8.69 3.05 -10.95
N ASN A 282 -7.86 4.07 -11.15
CA ASN A 282 -6.43 3.90 -11.36
C ASN A 282 -5.64 4.79 -10.40
N HIS A 283 -4.42 4.39 -10.05
CA HIS A 283 -3.46 5.28 -9.41
C HIS A 283 -2.68 6.04 -10.49
N TYR A 284 -2.26 7.29 -10.25
CA TYR A 284 -1.52 8.06 -11.26
C TYR A 284 -0.23 7.35 -11.74
N VAL A 285 0.44 6.62 -10.84
CA VAL A 285 1.62 5.80 -11.16
C VAL A 285 1.29 4.70 -12.17
N ALA A 286 0.15 4.03 -12.02
CA ALA A 286 -0.28 2.98 -12.95
C ALA A 286 -0.62 3.57 -14.33
N VAL A 287 -1.23 4.76 -14.38
CA VAL A 287 -1.50 5.49 -15.63
C VAL A 287 -0.18 5.81 -16.37
N LEU A 288 0.82 6.30 -15.65
CA LEU A 288 2.15 6.55 -16.22
C LEU A 288 2.84 5.26 -16.68
N ALA A 289 2.83 4.21 -15.86
CA ALA A 289 3.41 2.91 -16.21
C ALA A 289 2.76 2.33 -17.47
N ARG A 290 1.44 2.47 -17.63
CA ARG A 290 0.71 2.02 -18.81
C ARG A 290 1.15 2.75 -20.07
N ALA A 291 1.31 4.07 -19.99
CA ALA A 291 1.78 4.91 -21.09
C ALA A 291 3.22 4.57 -21.50
N LEU A 292 4.08 4.24 -20.54
CA LEU A 292 5.46 3.77 -20.77
C LEU A 292 5.53 2.30 -21.17
N GLY A 293 4.42 1.57 -21.13
CA GLY A 293 4.36 0.16 -21.54
C GLY A 293 4.86 -0.84 -20.48
N VAL A 294 5.01 -0.42 -19.23
CA VAL A 294 5.63 -1.20 -18.14
C VAL A 294 4.72 -1.47 -16.94
N GLU A 295 3.42 -1.19 -17.09
CA GLU A 295 2.37 -1.47 -16.09
C GLU A 295 2.41 -2.93 -15.62
N GLN A 296 2.30 -3.10 -14.30
CA GLN A 296 2.31 -4.37 -13.61
C GLN A 296 0.88 -4.79 -13.24
N PRO A 297 0.56 -6.09 -13.18
CA PRO A 297 -0.79 -6.53 -12.85
C PRO A 297 -1.28 -6.05 -11.47
N ASP A 298 -2.44 -5.40 -11.41
CA ASP A 298 -3.13 -5.04 -10.17
C ASP A 298 -3.80 -6.27 -9.54
N ARG A 299 -2.96 -7.14 -8.99
CA ARG A 299 -3.37 -8.37 -8.31
C ARG A 299 -4.22 -8.10 -7.07
N PHE A 300 -4.11 -6.92 -6.45
CA PHE A 300 -4.99 -6.55 -5.33
C PHE A 300 -6.45 -6.56 -5.78
N SER A 301 -6.74 -5.79 -6.83
CA SER A 301 -8.09 -5.67 -7.36
C SER A 301 -8.57 -6.95 -8.02
N GLU A 302 -7.69 -7.70 -8.70
CA GLU A 302 -8.01 -9.03 -9.25
C GLU A 302 -8.45 -10.00 -8.14
N TYR A 303 -7.66 -10.13 -7.08
CA TYR A 303 -7.97 -11.05 -5.98
C TYR A 303 -9.22 -10.64 -5.22
N TRP A 304 -9.41 -9.33 -5.01
CA TRP A 304 -10.63 -8.81 -4.39
C TRP A 304 -11.89 -9.18 -5.18
N ARG A 305 -11.86 -9.07 -6.52
CA ARG A 305 -12.99 -9.40 -7.39
C ARG A 305 -13.31 -10.89 -7.45
N LEU A 306 -12.36 -11.78 -7.15
CA LEU A 306 -12.62 -13.22 -7.13
C LEU A 306 -13.63 -13.61 -6.04
N GLY A 307 -13.65 -12.87 -4.91
CA GLY A 307 -14.61 -13.06 -3.81
C GLY A 307 -14.57 -14.44 -3.14
N ASP A 308 -13.56 -15.26 -3.46
CA ASP A 308 -13.48 -16.68 -3.10
C ASP A 308 -12.02 -17.02 -2.72
N PRO A 309 -11.76 -17.46 -1.47
CA PRO A 309 -10.41 -17.75 -1.03
C PRO A 309 -9.72 -18.85 -1.84
N ALA A 310 -10.44 -19.87 -2.31
CA ALA A 310 -9.86 -20.95 -3.10
C ALA A 310 -9.39 -20.44 -4.47
N LYS A 311 -10.19 -19.57 -5.10
CA LYS A 311 -9.79 -18.91 -6.35
C LYS A 311 -8.58 -18.00 -6.16
N VAL A 312 -8.54 -17.25 -5.06
CA VAL A 312 -7.39 -16.39 -4.72
C VAL A 312 -6.14 -17.24 -4.50
N VAL A 313 -6.22 -18.35 -3.76
CA VAL A 313 -5.10 -19.29 -3.54
C VAL A 313 -4.56 -19.83 -4.86
N ALA A 314 -5.46 -20.27 -5.74
CA ALA A 314 -5.08 -20.75 -7.07
C ALA A 314 -4.41 -19.66 -7.92
N ALA A 315 -4.98 -18.46 -7.96
CA ALA A 315 -4.45 -17.32 -8.73
C ALA A 315 -3.13 -16.75 -8.17
N SER A 316 -2.86 -16.95 -6.88
CA SER A 316 -1.67 -16.46 -6.18
C SER A 316 -0.60 -17.53 -5.95
N ARG A 317 -0.80 -18.77 -6.44
CA ARG A 317 0.06 -19.94 -6.18
C ARG A 317 1.56 -19.66 -6.27
N ARG A 318 2.00 -19.15 -7.41
CA ARG A 318 3.41 -18.79 -7.65
C ARG A 318 3.96 -17.82 -6.59
N ASN A 319 3.15 -16.87 -6.14
CA ASN A 319 3.60 -15.84 -5.21
C ASN A 319 3.89 -16.46 -3.85
N TRP A 320 2.89 -17.09 -3.22
CA TRP A 320 3.05 -17.62 -1.86
C TRP A 320 3.99 -18.83 -1.79
N GLU A 321 4.04 -19.68 -2.82
CA GLU A 321 5.00 -20.81 -2.87
C GLU A 321 6.45 -20.31 -2.86
N SER A 322 6.74 -19.21 -3.57
CA SER A 322 8.08 -18.61 -3.61
C SER A 322 8.56 -18.08 -2.25
N TRP A 323 7.63 -17.83 -1.32
CA TRP A 323 7.89 -17.42 0.05
C TRP A 323 7.89 -18.58 1.05
N GLY A 324 7.63 -19.81 0.58
CA GLY A 324 7.62 -21.02 1.40
C GLY A 324 6.36 -21.21 2.23
N TRP A 325 5.25 -20.55 1.88
CA TRP A 325 3.97 -20.81 2.53
C TRP A 325 3.33 -22.09 2.00
N THR A 326 2.57 -22.74 2.87
CA THR A 326 1.75 -23.90 2.57
C THR A 326 0.37 -23.46 2.05
N GLU A 327 -0.34 -24.36 1.37
CA GLU A 327 -1.68 -24.08 0.88
C GLU A 327 -2.69 -23.72 2.01
N PRO A 328 -2.69 -24.38 3.18
CA PRO A 328 -3.54 -23.97 4.31
C PRO A 328 -3.24 -22.55 4.82
N GLU A 329 -1.95 -22.16 4.89
CA GLU A 329 -1.56 -20.80 5.26
C GLU A 329 -2.05 -19.78 4.22
N ALA A 330 -1.83 -20.07 2.92
CA ALA A 330 -2.30 -19.22 1.84
C ALA A 330 -3.83 -19.06 1.83
N TYR A 331 -4.57 -20.13 2.13
CA TYR A 331 -6.03 -20.10 2.25
C TYR A 331 -6.49 -19.18 3.39
N ALA A 332 -5.86 -19.29 4.56
CA ALA A 332 -6.15 -18.41 5.70
C ALA A 332 -5.86 -16.93 5.37
N LEU A 333 -4.76 -16.64 4.67
CA LEU A 333 -4.40 -15.28 4.25
C LEU A 333 -5.35 -14.75 3.17
N ALA A 334 -5.72 -15.58 2.20
CA ALA A 334 -6.69 -15.24 1.15
C ALA A 334 -8.03 -14.83 1.77
N HIS A 335 -8.53 -15.65 2.69
CA HIS A 335 -9.77 -15.38 3.42
C HIS A 335 -9.67 -14.10 4.27
N LYS A 336 -8.53 -13.87 4.93
CA LYS A 336 -8.31 -12.71 5.81
C LYS A 336 -8.23 -11.38 5.05
N TYR A 337 -7.74 -11.37 3.82
CA TYR A 337 -7.35 -10.12 3.14
C TYR A 337 -8.08 -9.80 1.84
N PHE A 338 -8.60 -10.80 1.14
CA PHE A 338 -9.15 -10.62 -0.20
C PHE A 338 -10.62 -11.03 -0.33
N VAL A 339 -11.25 -11.50 0.76
CA VAL A 339 -12.66 -11.85 0.78
C VAL A 339 -13.46 -10.73 1.47
N PRO A 340 -14.38 -10.06 0.75
CA PRO A 340 -15.20 -9.01 1.33
C PRO A 340 -16.15 -9.56 2.40
N SER A 341 -16.41 -8.79 3.45
CA SER A 341 -17.34 -9.17 4.53
C SER A 341 -18.81 -9.27 4.09
N TYR A 342 -19.17 -8.67 2.94
CA TYR A 342 -20.52 -8.62 2.39
C TYR A 342 -20.82 -9.70 1.33
N VAL A 343 -19.88 -10.61 1.08
CA VAL A 343 -20.10 -11.78 0.20
C VAL A 343 -20.41 -13.00 1.08
N GLU A 344 -21.38 -13.83 0.67
CA GLU A 344 -21.52 -15.18 1.24
C GLU A 344 -20.30 -16.02 0.84
N ALA A 345 -19.28 -16.01 1.70
CA ALA A 345 -18.10 -16.84 1.52
C ALA A 345 -18.43 -18.29 1.92
N PRO A 346 -17.92 -19.30 1.20
CA PRO A 346 -18.00 -20.71 1.62
C PRO A 346 -17.50 -20.88 3.07
N GLU A 347 -18.05 -21.84 3.80
CA GLU A 347 -17.59 -22.14 5.16
C GLU A 347 -16.07 -22.38 5.16
N CYS A 348 -15.34 -21.51 5.86
CA CYS A 348 -13.93 -21.68 6.14
C CYS A 348 -13.74 -22.88 7.08
N PRO A 349 -12.66 -23.67 6.96
CA PRO A 349 -12.28 -24.71 7.94
C PRO A 349 -12.19 -24.18 9.39
N CYS A 350 -12.11 -22.87 9.55
CA CYS A 350 -12.13 -22.16 10.81
C CYS A 350 -13.52 -21.88 11.39
N ASN A 351 -14.62 -22.36 10.77
CA ASN A 351 -15.99 -22.31 11.29
C ASN A 351 -16.45 -20.92 11.81
N GLY A 352 -16.05 -19.84 11.12
CA GLY A 352 -16.39 -18.48 11.53
C GLY A 352 -15.57 -17.90 12.68
N ALA A 353 -14.50 -18.59 13.13
CA ALA A 353 -13.56 -18.08 14.14
C ALA A 353 -12.53 -17.09 13.58
N CYS A 354 -12.31 -17.05 12.27
CA CYS A 354 -11.60 -15.95 11.65
C CYS A 354 -12.51 -14.72 11.65
N SER A 355 -12.01 -13.57 12.11
CA SER A 355 -12.73 -12.33 11.93
C SER A 355 -13.07 -12.17 10.44
N ARG A 356 -14.35 -12.21 10.06
CA ARG A 356 -14.83 -11.65 8.79
C ARG A 356 -14.46 -10.18 8.83
N THR A 357 -13.26 -9.85 8.37
CA THR A 357 -12.81 -8.47 8.27
C THR A 357 -12.71 -8.17 6.80
N GLY A 358 -13.75 -7.53 6.27
CA GLY A 358 -13.57 -6.67 5.11
C GLY A 358 -12.47 -5.68 5.49
N ALA A 359 -11.24 -5.94 5.01
CA ALA A 359 -10.06 -5.09 5.04
C ALA A 359 -10.12 -3.93 6.07
N ALA A 360 -10.28 -4.24 7.36
CA ALA A 360 -10.34 -3.22 8.38
C ALA A 360 -8.96 -2.60 8.46
N TRP A 361 -8.90 -1.29 8.20
CA TRP A 361 -7.69 -0.52 8.40
C TRP A 361 -7.21 -0.75 9.82
N LEU A 362 -5.97 -1.19 9.92
CA LEU A 362 -5.26 -1.27 11.17
C LEU A 362 -4.83 0.14 11.57
N SER A 363 -5.79 0.92 12.08
CA SER A 363 -5.44 2.00 12.98
C SER A 363 -4.78 1.38 14.20
N ALA A 364 -3.63 1.88 14.65
CA ALA A 364 -3.10 1.60 15.98
C ALA A 364 -3.96 2.21 17.11
N ASN A 365 -5.29 2.27 16.94
CA ASN A 365 -6.18 2.92 17.89
C ASN A 365 -6.57 1.94 18.99
N LYS A 366 -6.31 2.41 20.21
CA LYS A 366 -6.40 1.76 21.52
C LYS A 366 -5.36 0.66 21.77
N ILE A 367 -4.10 1.07 21.84
CA ILE A 367 -3.21 0.52 22.88
C ILE A 367 -3.68 1.18 24.19
N GLU A 368 -4.31 0.41 25.08
CA GLU A 368 -4.68 0.92 26.40
C GLU A 368 -3.42 1.35 27.14
N ARG A 369 -3.47 2.58 27.68
CA ARG A 369 -2.36 3.20 28.42
C ARG A 369 -2.08 2.35 29.66
N GLY A 370 -1.00 1.59 29.65
CA GLY A 370 -0.58 0.83 30.83
C GLY A 370 0.76 0.11 30.69
N THR A 371 1.14 -0.29 29.47
CA THR A 371 2.38 -1.01 29.24
C THR A 371 3.23 -0.27 28.23
N ALA A 372 4.40 0.19 28.68
CA ALA A 372 5.47 0.61 27.78
C ALA A 372 5.72 -0.54 26.80
N LEU A 373 5.48 -0.28 25.52
CA LEU A 373 5.72 -1.27 24.47
C LEU A 373 7.19 -1.69 24.55
N PRO A 374 7.51 -2.99 24.51
CA PRO A 374 8.90 -3.42 24.46
C PRO A 374 9.52 -2.84 23.19
N VAL A 375 10.61 -2.08 23.36
CA VAL A 375 11.45 -1.62 22.26
C VAL A 375 11.99 -2.88 21.60
N ILE A 376 11.49 -3.19 20.41
CA ILE A 376 12.03 -4.27 19.59
C ILE A 376 13.39 -3.80 19.11
N ASP A 377 14.44 -4.49 19.56
CA ASP A 377 15.80 -4.27 19.07
C ASP A 377 15.80 -4.38 17.53
N PRO A 378 16.07 -3.27 16.81
CA PRO A 378 15.93 -3.21 15.37
C PRO A 378 16.96 -4.08 14.62
N PHE A 379 17.91 -4.70 15.32
CA PHE A 379 18.95 -5.54 14.72
C PHE A 379 18.68 -7.04 14.85
N THR A 380 17.87 -7.50 15.81
CA THR A 380 17.78 -8.94 16.14
C THR A 380 16.38 -9.56 16.10
N GLN A 381 15.32 -8.75 15.98
CA GLN A 381 13.91 -9.22 16.06
C GLN A 381 13.57 -10.04 17.32
N LYS A 382 14.44 -10.05 18.35
CA LYS A 382 14.14 -10.68 19.65
C LYS A 382 13.54 -9.64 20.60
N VAL A 383 12.54 -10.05 21.36
CA VAL A 383 11.99 -9.25 22.47
C VAL A 383 13.04 -9.24 23.56
N ALA A 384 13.64 -8.08 23.82
CA ALA A 384 14.54 -7.92 24.96
C ALA A 384 13.72 -8.01 26.25
N GLN A 385 13.84 -9.11 26.98
CA GLN A 385 13.40 -9.17 28.38
C GLN A 385 14.28 -8.22 29.18
N ARG A 386 13.71 -7.13 29.68
CA ARG A 386 14.28 -6.39 30.80
C ARG A 386 13.67 -6.97 32.07
N ASP A 387 14.54 -7.42 32.96
CA ASP A 387 14.19 -7.80 34.32
C ASP A 387 13.45 -6.64 35.00
N LEU A 388 12.24 -6.94 35.46
CA LEU A 388 11.37 -6.03 36.19
C LEU A 388 11.85 -5.96 37.65
N VAL A 389 12.16 -4.75 38.12
CA VAL A 389 11.95 -4.35 39.52
C VAL A 389 10.72 -3.45 39.55
#